data_AF-A0A8J6W1I3-F1
#
_entry.id   AF-A0A8J6W1I3-F1
#
_cell.length_a   1.000
_cell.length_b   1.000
_cell.length_c   1.000
_cell.angle_alpha   90.00
_cell.angle_beta   90.00
_cell.angle_gamma   90.00
#
_symmetry.space_group_name_H-M   'P 1'
#
loop_
_entity.id
_entity.type
_entity.pdbx_description
1 polymer ?
#
loop_
_entity_poly.entity_id
_entity_poly.type
_entity_poly.pdbx_seq_one_letter_code
_entity_poly.pdbx_strand_id
1 'polypeptide(L)'
;MTISPNAGLKQVCRIAVGSSSRHSLRPTVEEDHFYLSNAQHEAAVFLEWIRSHWHIENGLPWVKDVTFKEDDPPRRGGQAPIS
;
A
#
# COMPACT_ATOMS: atom_id res chain seq x y z
N MET A 1 -26.07 -13.93 0.81
CA MET A 1 -24.70 -13.99 0.28
C MET A 1 -24.14 -15.35 0.67
N THR A 2 -24.19 -16.32 -0.24
CA THR A 2 -23.87 -17.73 0.06
C THR A 2 -22.41 -17.97 -0.28
N ILE A 3 -21.56 -18.17 0.73
CA ILE A 3 -20.15 -18.53 0.53
C ILE A 3 -20.11 -20.06 0.38
N SER A 4 -19.85 -20.55 -0.82
CA SER A 4 -19.78 -22.00 -1.07
C SER A 4 -18.60 -22.63 -0.32
N PRO A 5 -18.80 -23.79 0.34
CA PRO A 5 -17.83 -24.39 1.26
C PRO A 5 -16.56 -24.95 0.62
N ASN A 6 -16.47 -25.01 -0.71
CA ASN A 6 -15.34 -25.59 -1.47
C ASN A 6 -14.52 -24.57 -2.27
N ALA A 7 -14.57 -23.29 -1.94
CA ALA A 7 -13.80 -22.27 -2.65
C ALA A 7 -12.32 -22.27 -2.20
N GLY A 8 -11.59 -23.33 -2.57
CA GLY A 8 -10.13 -23.33 -2.48
C GLY A 8 -9.49 -22.19 -3.28
N LEU A 9 -8.22 -21.89 -2.99
CA LEU A 9 -7.43 -20.91 -3.74
C LEU A 9 -7.48 -21.20 -5.24
N LYS A 10 -7.90 -20.23 -6.04
CA LYS A 10 -8.12 -20.43 -7.48
C LYS A 10 -6.94 -19.99 -8.33
N GLN A 11 -6.15 -19.02 -7.87
CA GLN A 11 -5.04 -18.47 -8.62
C GLN A 11 -3.94 -17.90 -7.72
N VAL A 12 -2.69 -18.06 -8.18
CA VAL A 12 -1.51 -17.34 -7.67
C VAL A 12 -1.03 -16.40 -8.77
N CYS A 13 -0.80 -15.13 -8.45
CA CYS A 13 -0.26 -14.13 -9.36
C CYS A 13 1.13 -13.71 -8.87
N ARG A 14 2.14 -13.75 -9.75
CA ARG A 14 3.48 -13.22 -9.50
C ARG A 14 3.64 -11.89 -10.23
N ILE A 15 4.09 -10.86 -9.51
CA ILE A 15 4.39 -9.54 -10.06
C ILE A 15 5.85 -9.21 -9.75
N ALA A 16 6.63 -8.95 -10.80
CA ALA A 16 8.00 -8.42 -10.66
C ALA A 16 7.93 -6.90 -10.46
N VAL A 17 8.60 -6.41 -9.42
CA VAL A 17 8.62 -5.00 -9.02
C VAL A 17 10.05 -4.50 -9.15
N GLY A 18 10.26 -3.50 -10.01
CA GLY A 18 11.53 -2.82 -10.17
C GLY A 18 11.47 -1.43 -9.58
N SER A 19 12.35 -1.13 -8.62
CA SER A 19 12.50 0.23 -8.06
C SER A 19 13.83 0.83 -8.51
N SER A 20 13.75 2.01 -9.12
CA SER A 20 14.93 2.78 -9.56
C SER A 20 14.81 4.22 -9.07
N SER A 21 15.89 4.73 -8.50
CA SER A 21 15.95 6.10 -7.99
C SER A 21 16.82 6.96 -8.89
N ARG A 22 16.24 8.02 -9.45
CA ARG A 22 16.97 8.98 -10.30
C ARG A 22 17.87 9.94 -9.52
N HIS A 23 17.59 10.17 -8.23
CA HIS A 23 18.28 11.17 -7.41
C HIS A 23 19.15 10.56 -6.29
N SER A 24 19.26 9.24 -6.23
CA SER A 24 20.14 8.57 -5.28
C SER A 24 20.97 7.54 -6.01
N LEU A 25 22.24 7.39 -5.64
CA LEU A 25 23.15 6.37 -6.18
C LEU A 25 22.77 4.95 -5.73
N ARG A 26 21.51 4.75 -5.30
CA ARG A 26 21.03 3.44 -4.88
C ARG A 26 20.89 2.56 -6.12
N PRO A 27 21.37 1.31 -6.06
CA PRO A 27 21.19 0.37 -7.16
C PRO A 27 19.70 0.13 -7.41
N THR A 28 19.35 -0.18 -8.65
CA THR A 28 18.02 -0.71 -8.98
C THR A 28 17.82 -2.01 -8.23
N VAL A 29 16.68 -2.14 -7.53
CA VAL A 29 16.30 -3.35 -6.81
C VAL A 29 15.13 -3.99 -7.53
N GLU A 30 15.24 -5.29 -7.77
CA GLU A 30 14.17 -6.12 -8.32
C GLU A 30 13.64 -7.06 -7.23
N GLU A 31 12.33 -7.07 -7.04
CA GLU A 31 11.64 -7.88 -6.04
C GLU A 31 10.46 -8.60 -6.68
N ASP A 32 10.20 -9.84 -6.25
CA ASP A 32 9.04 -10.62 -6.71
C ASP A 32 7.97 -10.63 -5.62
N HIS A 33 6.76 -10.16 -5.95
CA HIS A 33 5.60 -10.19 -5.08
C HIS A 33 4.62 -11.27 -5.53
N PHE A 34 4.12 -12.07 -4.58
CA PHE A 34 3.15 -13.14 -4.85
C PHE A 34 1.81 -12.80 -4.19
N TYR A 35 0.75 -12.84 -4.99
CA TYR A 35 -0.61 -12.57 -4.54
C TYR A 35 -1.46 -13.82 -4.70
N LEU A 36 -2.29 -14.07 -3.69
CA LEU A 36 -3.26 -15.16 -3.66
C LEU A 36 -4.65 -14.57 -3.95
N SER A 37 -5.37 -15.17 -4.90
CA SER A 37 -6.73 -14.72 -5.20
C SER A 37 -7.66 -15.87 -5.54
N ASN A 38 -8.92 -15.69 -5.16
CA ASN A 38 -10.03 -16.52 -5.59
C ASN A 38 -10.66 -15.98 -6.89
N ALA A 39 -10.26 -14.78 -7.33
CA ALA A 39 -10.61 -14.24 -8.63
C ALA A 39 -9.70 -14.85 -9.70
N GLN A 40 -10.27 -15.13 -10.88
CA GLN A 40 -9.53 -15.69 -12.01
C GLN A 40 -9.46 -14.67 -13.13
N HIS A 41 -8.31 -14.03 -13.29
CA HIS A 41 -8.09 -12.96 -14.28
C HIS A 41 -6.65 -12.96 -14.82
N GLU A 42 -6.46 -12.21 -15.91
CA GLU A 42 -5.15 -11.98 -16.51
C GLU A 42 -4.23 -11.17 -15.59
N ALA A 43 -2.92 -11.40 -15.70
CA ALA A 43 -1.92 -10.72 -14.86
C ALA A 43 -1.99 -9.19 -14.96
N ALA A 44 -2.35 -8.64 -16.12
CA ALA A 44 -2.51 -7.20 -16.33
C ALA A 44 -3.62 -6.60 -15.44
N VAL A 45 -4.71 -7.34 -15.23
CA VAL A 45 -5.83 -6.90 -14.38
C VAL A 45 -5.40 -6.86 -12.91
N PHE A 46 -4.68 -7.90 -12.46
CA PHE A 46 -4.11 -7.92 -11.12
C PHE A 46 -3.15 -6.76 -10.89
N LEU A 47 -2.29 -6.45 -11.87
CA LEU A 47 -1.36 -5.33 -11.78
C LEU A 47 -2.10 -3.99 -11.59
N GLU A 48 -3.20 -3.76 -12.32
CA GLU A 48 -4.03 -2.57 -12.17
C GLU A 48 -4.66 -2.48 -10.76
N TRP A 49 -5.23 -3.58 -10.27
CA TRP A 49 -5.82 -3.63 -8.94
C TRP A 49 -4.80 -3.41 -7.83
N ILE A 50 -3.63 -4.04 -7.93
CA ILE A 50 -2.53 -3.84 -6.98
C ILE A 50 -2.15 -2.37 -6.97
N ARG A 51 -1.91 -1.74 -8.13
CA ARG A 51 -1.57 -0.31 -8.21
C ARG A 51 -2.65 0.60 -7.62
N SER A 52 -3.91 0.27 -7.86
CA SER A 52 -5.04 1.01 -7.29
C SER A 52 -5.10 0.88 -5.77
N HIS A 53 -4.80 -0.30 -5.23
CA HIS A 53 -4.71 -0.54 -3.79
C HIS A 53 -3.62 0.30 -3.13
N TRP A 54 -2.42 0.36 -3.74
CA TRP A 54 -1.32 1.21 -3.27
C TRP A 54 -1.72 2.68 -3.16
N HIS A 55 -2.59 3.18 -4.02
CA HIS A 55 -3.07 4.56 -3.96
C HIS A 55 -3.90 4.84 -2.69
N ILE A 56 -4.68 3.86 -2.23
CA ILE A 56 -5.48 3.96 -1.00
C ILE A 56 -4.56 4.06 0.22
N GLU A 57 -3.57 3.18 0.30
CA GLU A 57 -2.61 3.16 1.42
C GLU A 57 -1.77 4.44 1.50
N ASN A 58 -1.33 4.96 0.34
CA ASN A 58 -0.57 6.21 0.28
C ASN A 58 -1.42 7.47 0.48
N GLY A 59 -2.75 7.37 0.36
CA GLY A 59 -3.67 8.50 0.59
C GLY A 59 -4.07 8.67 2.06
N LEU A 60 -3.90 7.62 2.88
CA LEU A 60 -4.29 7.61 4.29
C LEU A 60 -3.55 8.63 5.18
N PRO A 61 -2.23 8.89 5.01
CA PRO A 61 -1.50 9.78 5.89
C PRO A 61 -2.11 11.19 5.94
N TRP A 62 -2.49 11.75 4.79
CA TRP A 62 -3.06 13.10 4.74
C TRP A 62 -4.36 13.24 5.54
N VAL A 63 -5.22 12.22 5.53
CA VAL A 63 -6.48 12.24 6.29
C VAL A 63 -6.20 12.12 7.80
N LYS A 64 -5.26 11.25 8.17
CA LYS A 64 -4.81 11.04 9.56
C LYS A 64 -4.25 12.34 10.16
N ASP A 65 -3.43 13.03 9.40
CA ASP A 65 -2.72 14.22 9.86
C ASP A 65 -3.61 15.47 9.83
N VAL A 66 -4.45 15.64 8.80
CA VAL A 66 -5.27 16.86 8.63
C VAL A 66 -6.65 16.75 9.28
N THR A 67 -7.33 15.62 9.13
CA THR A 67 -8.71 15.46 9.62
C THR A 67 -8.72 15.06 11.09
N PHE A 68 -7.84 14.16 11.50
CA PHE A 68 -7.76 13.69 12.88
C PHE A 68 -6.71 14.43 13.72
N LYS A 69 -5.87 15.28 13.10
CA LYS A 69 -4.86 16.11 13.79
C LYS A 69 -3.97 15.30 14.73
N GLU A 70 -3.63 14.08 14.33
CA GLU A 70 -2.82 13.20 15.17
C GLU A 70 -1.41 13.75 15.43
N ASP A 71 -0.91 14.55 14.48
CA ASP A 71 0.36 15.28 14.58
C ASP A 71 0.25 16.66 15.26
N ASP A 72 -0.94 17.07 15.71
CA ASP A 72 -1.11 18.27 16.55
C ASP A 72 -1.15 17.84 18.02
N PRO A 73 0.01 17.74 18.70
CA PRO A 73 0.02 17.39 20.11
C PRO A 73 -0.79 18.44 20.87
N PRO A 74 -1.60 18.06 21.88
CA PRO A 74 -2.27 19.03 22.72
C PRO A 74 -1.19 19.90 23.39
N ARG A 75 -1.06 21.14 22.93
CA ARG A 75 -0.15 22.16 23.46
C ARG A 75 -0.60 22.55 24.87
N ARG A 76 -0.36 21.68 25.84
CA ARG A 76 -0.40 22.02 27.26
C ARG A 76 0.95 22.61 27.60
N GLY A 77 0.98 23.92 27.80
CA GLY A 77 2.17 24.70 28.10
C GLY A 77 3.08 24.00 29.10
N GLY A 78 4.23 23.55 28.61
CA GLY A 78 5.30 22.95 29.39
C GLY A 78 6.59 23.11 28.62
N GLN A 79 7.37 24.13 28.99
CA GLN A 79 8.80 24.39 28.77
C GLN A 79 9.47 24.03 27.42
N ALA A 80 8.76 23.66 26.37
CA ALA A 80 9.33 23.47 25.04
C ALA A 80 9.50 24.86 24.37
N PRO A 81 10.69 25.19 23.84
CA PRO A 81 10.90 26.45 23.16
C PRO A 81 10.02 26.54 21.91
N ILE A 82 9.35 27.67 21.75
CA ILE A 82 8.71 28.06 20.49
C ILE A 82 9.80 28.66 19.58
N SER A 83 9.94 28.14 18.36
CA SER A 83 10.67 28.80 17.26
C SER A 83 9.69 29.53 16.36
#